data_AF-A0A8X6YMD8-F1
#
_entry.id   AF-A0A8X6YMD8-F1
#
_cell.length_a   1.000
_cell.length_b   1.000
_cell.length_c   1.000
_cell.angle_alpha   90.00
_cell.angle_beta   90.00
_cell.angle_gamma   90.00
#
_symmetry.space_group_name_H-M   'P 1'
#
loop_
_entity.id
_entity.type
_entity.pdbx_description
1 polymer ?
#
loop_
_entity_poly.entity_id
_entity_poly.type
_entity_poly.pdbx_seq_one_letter_code
_entity_poly.pdbx_strand_id
1 'polypeptide(L)'
;MRERIIQLLDEFFGTRYVPSENLGLFICRVKRSAERLREVGHDLPPLYQFYQMIRSLPDDFRSTVQVIYRWSDKDFVPDKIEAELLLEENRLGFVKKDLEDVSTFAFSDEVKCKIKKQKSKFQSFFINV
;
A
#
# COMPACT_ATOMS: atom_id res chain seq x y z
N MET A 1 -36.68 -9.32 -7.41
CA MET A 1 -35.94 -8.85 -6.22
C MET A 1 -34.60 -9.56 -6.04
N ARG A 2 -34.54 -10.90 -6.08
CA ARG A 2 -33.28 -11.67 -5.95
C ARG A 2 -32.24 -11.37 -7.02
N GLU A 3 -32.65 -11.19 -8.27
CA GLU A 3 -31.76 -10.86 -9.40
C GLU A 3 -30.93 -9.59 -9.16
N ARG A 4 -31.57 -8.51 -8.66
CA ARG A 4 -30.89 -7.25 -8.33
C ARG A 4 -29.84 -7.41 -7.24
N ILE A 5 -30.12 -8.23 -6.22
CA ILE A 5 -29.17 -8.52 -5.14
C ILE A 5 -27.97 -9.31 -5.70
N ILE A 6 -28.22 -10.31 -6.54
CA ILE A 6 -27.16 -11.11 -7.18
C ILE A 6 -26.24 -10.21 -8.01
N GLN A 7 -26.80 -9.34 -8.85
CA GLN A 7 -26.01 -8.38 -9.64
C GLN A 7 -25.15 -7.46 -8.78
N LEU A 8 -25.68 -6.96 -7.66
CA LEU A 8 -24.94 -6.11 -6.74
C LEU A 8 -23.86 -6.88 -5.96
N LEU A 9 -24.10 -8.16 -5.63
CA LEU A 9 -23.09 -9.03 -5.03
C LEU A 9 -21.96 -9.33 -6.01
N ASP A 10 -22.30 -9.61 -7.28
CA ASP A 10 -21.31 -9.81 -8.35
C ASP A 10 -20.43 -8.56 -8.53
N GLU A 11 -21.03 -7.37 -8.50
CA GLU A 11 -20.32 -6.10 -8.55
C GLU A 11 -19.42 -5.90 -7.32
N PHE A 12 -19.94 -6.17 -6.13
CA PHE A 12 -19.20 -6.07 -4.87
C PHE A 12 -17.96 -6.98 -4.88
N PHE A 13 -18.14 -8.28 -5.15
CA PHE A 13 -17.03 -9.25 -5.19
C PHE A 13 -16.12 -9.08 -6.42
N GLY A 14 -16.61 -8.44 -7.48
CA GLY A 14 -15.85 -8.06 -8.66
C GLY A 14 -14.92 -6.86 -8.46
N THR A 15 -15.14 -6.05 -7.42
CA THR A 15 -14.34 -4.84 -7.15
C THR A 15 -12.92 -5.20 -6.72
N ARG A 16 -11.91 -4.87 -7.54
CA ARG A 16 -10.49 -5.17 -7.24
C ARG A 16 -9.66 -3.91 -7.13
N TYR A 17 -8.61 -4.00 -6.36
CA TYR A 17 -7.57 -2.98 -6.29
C TYR A 17 -6.76 -2.98 -7.58
N VAL A 18 -6.46 -1.79 -8.09
CA VAL A 18 -5.61 -1.57 -9.26
C VAL A 18 -4.36 -0.83 -8.78
N PRO A 19 -3.13 -1.31 -9.05
CA PRO A 19 -1.91 -0.68 -8.53
C PRO A 19 -1.69 0.79 -8.92
N SER A 20 -2.31 1.25 -10.00
CA SER A 20 -2.27 2.65 -10.43
C SER A 20 -3.26 3.56 -9.68
N GLU A 21 -4.09 2.99 -8.82
CA GLU A 21 -5.12 3.69 -8.06
C GLU A 21 -4.67 3.95 -6.62
N ASN A 22 -5.09 5.09 -6.08
CA ASN A 22 -4.97 5.37 -4.66
C ASN A 22 -5.81 4.38 -3.83
N LEU A 23 -5.25 3.85 -2.74
CA LEU A 23 -5.91 2.87 -1.88
C LEU A 23 -7.24 3.38 -1.32
N GLY A 24 -7.30 4.65 -0.92
CA GLY A 24 -8.51 5.27 -0.40
C GLY A 24 -9.66 5.30 -1.41
N LEU A 25 -9.37 5.54 -2.69
CA LEU A 25 -10.39 5.46 -3.76
C LEU A 25 -10.93 4.04 -3.91
N PHE A 26 -10.05 3.03 -3.86
CA PHE A 26 -10.46 1.63 -3.91
C PHE A 26 -11.35 1.25 -2.72
N ILE A 27 -10.95 1.61 -1.50
CA ILE A 27 -11.75 1.35 -0.28
C ILE A 27 -13.12 2.03 -0.38
N CYS A 28 -13.17 3.29 -0.85
CA CYS A 28 -14.42 4.00 -1.09
C CYS A 28 -15.35 3.25 -2.06
N ARG A 29 -14.83 2.63 -3.13
CA ARG A 29 -15.66 1.82 -4.04
C ARG A 29 -16.24 0.59 -3.37
N VAL A 30 -15.45 -0.10 -2.54
CA VAL A 30 -15.94 -1.27 -1.77
C VAL A 30 -17.07 -0.84 -0.83
N LYS A 31 -16.89 0.24 -0.06
CA LYS A 31 -17.91 0.78 0.85
C LYS A 31 -19.17 1.22 0.11
N ARG A 32 -19.03 1.93 -1.01
CA ARG A 32 -20.15 2.35 -1.86
C ARG A 32 -20.93 1.16 -2.42
N SER A 33 -20.24 0.09 -2.80
CA SER A 33 -20.90 -1.14 -3.29
C SER A 33 -21.66 -1.85 -2.17
N ALA A 34 -21.09 -1.91 -0.97
CA ALA A 34 -21.78 -2.44 0.22
C ALA A 34 -23.00 -1.58 0.61
N GLU A 35 -22.90 -0.26 0.50
CA GLU A 35 -24.01 0.65 0.76
C GLU A 35 -25.18 0.43 -0.20
N ARG A 36 -24.92 0.22 -1.50
CA ARG A 36 -25.96 -0.14 -2.48
C ARG A 36 -26.66 -1.46 -2.16
N LEU A 37 -25.96 -2.42 -1.57
CA LEU A 37 -26.56 -3.66 -1.06
C LEU A 37 -27.46 -3.37 0.15
N ARG A 38 -27.00 -2.52 1.07
CA ARG A 38 -27.80 -2.08 2.23
C ARG A 38 -29.09 -1.37 1.82
N GLU A 39 -29.03 -0.49 0.80
CA GLU A 39 -30.20 0.23 0.26
C GLU A 39 -31.29 -0.70 -0.28
N VAL A 40 -30.95 -1.90 -0.76
CA VAL A 40 -31.92 -2.90 -1.22
C VAL A 40 -32.32 -3.89 -0.12
N GLY A 41 -31.97 -3.60 1.14
CA GLY A 41 -32.29 -4.42 2.30
C GLY A 41 -31.37 -5.62 2.51
N HIS A 42 -30.19 -5.63 1.88
CA HIS A 42 -29.18 -6.68 2.04
C HIS A 42 -27.94 -6.13 2.74
N ASP A 43 -27.93 -6.19 4.08
CA ASP A 43 -26.80 -5.69 4.85
C ASP A 43 -25.64 -6.70 4.84
N LEU A 44 -24.45 -6.25 4.44
CA LEU A 44 -23.25 -7.07 4.40
C LEU A 44 -22.51 -7.02 5.74
N PRO A 45 -22.22 -8.18 6.35
CA PRO A 45 -21.36 -8.22 7.52
C PRO A 45 -20.01 -7.52 7.27
N PRO A 46 -19.46 -6.79 8.27
CA PRO A 46 -18.15 -6.14 8.15
C PRO A 46 -17.04 -7.06 7.66
N LEU A 47 -17.12 -8.35 7.98
CA LEU A 47 -16.18 -9.39 7.52
C LEU A 47 -16.04 -9.45 6.00
N TYR A 48 -17.14 -9.33 5.26
CA TYR A 48 -17.10 -9.37 3.80
C TYR A 48 -16.52 -8.09 3.20
N GLN A 49 -16.77 -6.94 3.84
CA GLN A 49 -16.15 -5.66 3.46
C GLN A 49 -14.64 -5.73 3.68
N PHE A 50 -14.20 -6.20 4.84
CA PHE A 50 -12.79 -6.44 5.12
C PHE A 50 -12.15 -7.40 4.11
N TYR A 51 -12.77 -8.56 3.89
CA TYR A 51 -12.29 -9.55 2.94
C TYR A 51 -12.10 -8.94 1.55
N GLN A 52 -13.07 -8.15 1.08
CA GLN A 52 -12.96 -7.50 -0.23
C GLN A 52 -11.87 -6.43 -0.26
N MET A 53 -11.68 -5.67 0.82
CA MET A 53 -10.60 -4.69 0.92
C MET A 53 -9.23 -5.35 0.87
N ILE A 54 -9.02 -6.51 1.51
CA ILE A 54 -7.67 -7.12 1.60
C ILE A 54 -7.31 -8.08 0.47
N ARG A 55 -8.30 -8.71 -0.17
CA ARG A 55 -8.10 -9.81 -1.13
C ARG A 55 -7.25 -9.43 -2.34
N SER A 56 -7.25 -8.16 -2.72
CA SER A 56 -6.50 -7.63 -3.87
C SER A 56 -5.35 -6.70 -3.48
N LEU A 57 -5.04 -6.56 -2.18
CA LEU A 57 -3.94 -5.69 -1.77
C LEU A 57 -2.58 -6.32 -2.08
N PRO A 58 -1.56 -5.47 -2.34
CA PRO A 58 -0.17 -5.91 -2.39
C PRO A 58 0.30 -6.54 -1.07
N ASP A 59 1.33 -7.38 -1.16
CA ASP A 59 1.93 -8.04 0.00
C ASP A 59 2.51 -7.07 1.05
N ASP A 60 2.82 -5.83 0.66
CA ASP A 60 3.30 -4.78 1.56
C ASP A 60 2.35 -4.54 2.76
N PHE A 61 1.04 -4.79 2.59
CA PHE A 61 0.02 -4.62 3.62
C PHE A 61 -0.12 -5.83 4.56
N ARG A 62 0.62 -6.92 4.32
CA ARG A 62 0.45 -8.20 5.03
C ARG A 62 0.58 -8.05 6.55
N SER A 63 1.52 -7.23 7.05
CA SER A 63 1.67 -7.02 8.49
C SER A 63 0.44 -6.37 9.11
N THR A 64 -0.14 -5.37 8.45
CA THR A 64 -1.32 -4.64 8.93
C THR A 64 -2.55 -5.53 8.91
N VAL A 65 -2.71 -6.33 7.86
CA VAL A 65 -3.77 -7.35 7.79
C VAL A 65 -3.68 -8.34 8.96
N GLN A 66 -2.47 -8.77 9.33
CA GLN A 66 -2.27 -9.66 10.49
C GLN A 66 -2.62 -9.00 11.83
N VAL A 67 -2.43 -7.69 11.97
CA VAL A 67 -2.85 -6.94 13.15
C VAL A 67 -4.38 -6.88 13.23
N ILE A 68 -5.04 -6.58 12.12
CA ILE A 68 -6.51 -6.49 12.05
C ILE A 68 -7.17 -7.84 12.39
N TYR A 69 -6.59 -8.96 11.98
CA TYR A 69 -7.10 -10.30 12.35
C TYR A 69 -7.13 -10.57 13.86
N ARG A 70 -6.35 -9.84 14.66
CA ARG A 70 -6.27 -10.00 16.13
C ARG A 70 -7.19 -9.06 16.88
N TRP A 71 -7.94 -8.22 16.17
CA TRP A 71 -8.87 -7.29 16.78
C TRP A 71 -10.06 -8.00 17.41
N SER A 72 -10.66 -7.34 18.40
CA SER A 72 -11.95 -7.77 18.95
C SER A 72 -13.07 -7.45 17.96
N ASP A 73 -14.20 -8.16 18.07
CA ASP A 73 -15.37 -7.89 17.21
C ASP A 73 -15.88 -6.44 17.32
N LYS A 74 -15.67 -5.80 18.49
CA LYS A 74 -16.04 -4.39 18.71
C LYS A 74 -15.19 -3.42 17.90
N ASP A 75 -13.93 -3.79 17.69
CA ASP A 75 -12.96 -3.02 16.91
C ASP A 75 -13.06 -3.33 15.42
N PHE A 76 -13.69 -4.44 15.06
CA PHE A 76 -13.81 -4.92 13.68
C PHE A 76 -14.93 -4.19 12.93
N VAL A 77 -14.75 -2.88 12.75
CA VAL A 77 -15.69 -2.00 12.05
C VAL A 77 -15.06 -1.41 10.78
N PRO A 78 -15.83 -1.22 9.68
CA PRO A 78 -15.27 -0.80 8.40
C PRO A 78 -14.45 0.49 8.44
N ASP A 79 -14.90 1.49 9.22
CA ASP A 79 -14.20 2.78 9.31
C ASP A 79 -12.83 2.67 9.99
N LYS A 80 -12.71 1.80 10.99
CA LYS A 80 -11.43 1.57 11.69
C LYS A 80 -10.45 0.79 10.80
N ILE A 81 -10.97 -0.18 10.05
CA ILE A 81 -10.21 -0.95 9.06
C ILE A 81 -9.65 -0.01 7.99
N GLU A 82 -10.48 0.87 7.45
CA GLU A 82 -10.06 1.89 6.47
C GLU A 82 -8.94 2.76 7.03
N ALA A 83 -9.10 3.28 8.24
CA ALA A 83 -8.10 4.15 8.87
C ALA A 83 -6.72 3.48 9.00
N GLU A 84 -6.66 2.21 9.42
CA GLU A 84 -5.38 1.47 9.52
C GLU A 84 -4.75 1.19 8.16
N LEU A 85 -5.56 0.84 7.15
CA LEU A 85 -5.05 0.59 5.81
C LEU A 85 -4.46 1.87 5.19
N LEU A 86 -5.10 3.02 5.39
CA LEU A 86 -4.60 4.32 4.94
C LEU A 86 -3.35 4.77 5.70
N LEU A 87 -3.28 4.47 7.01
CA LEU A 87 -2.09 4.73 7.80
C LEU A 87 -0.89 3.93 7.26
N GLU A 88 -1.11 2.66 6.90
CA GLU A 88 -0.08 1.82 6.30
C GLU A 88 0.36 2.31 4.91
N GLU A 89 -0.58 2.74 4.05
CA GLU A 89 -0.24 3.32 2.74
C GLU A 89 0.70 4.53 2.90
N ASN A 90 0.39 5.42 3.86
CA ASN A 90 1.25 6.57 4.15
C ASN A 90 2.64 6.12 4.62
N ARG A 91 2.71 5.15 5.55
CA ARG A 91 3.99 4.61 6.04
C ARG A 91 4.84 4.04 4.91
N LEU A 92 4.25 3.22 4.05
CA LEU A 92 4.93 2.63 2.89
C LEU A 92 5.41 3.71 1.90
N GLY A 93 4.62 4.78 1.73
CA GLY A 93 5.00 5.94 0.92
C GLY A 93 6.24 6.66 1.43
N PHE A 94 6.43 6.76 2.76
CA PHE A 94 7.65 7.34 3.35
C PHE A 94 8.86 6.41 3.19
N VAL A 95 8.71 5.12 3.47
CA VAL A 95 9.80 4.13 3.33
C VAL A 95 10.37 4.10 1.91
N LYS A 96 9.51 4.20 0.89
CA LYS A 96 9.93 4.23 -0.52
C LYS A 96 10.75 5.47 -0.86
N LYS A 97 10.36 6.65 -0.35
CA LYS A 97 11.11 7.90 -0.56
C LYS A 97 12.47 7.88 0.10
N ASP A 98 12.55 7.42 1.34
CA ASP A 98 13.82 7.34 2.08
C ASP A 98 14.82 6.40 1.40
N LEU A 99 14.35 5.28 0.82
CA LEU A 99 15.20 4.36 0.04
C LEU A 99 15.73 5.00 -1.26
N GLU A 100 14.93 5.82 -1.94
CA GLU A 100 15.37 6.54 -3.15
C GLU A 100 16.43 7.61 -2.84
N ASP A 101 16.28 8.32 -1.72
CA ASP A 101 17.25 9.33 -1.26
C ASP A 101 18.60 8.70 -0.85
N VAL A 102 18.55 7.56 -0.13
CA VAL A 102 19.77 6.81 0.24
C VAL A 102 20.45 6.21 -0.98
N SER A 103 19.68 5.68 -1.94
CA SER A 103 20.22 5.15 -3.20
C SER A 103 20.96 6.24 -3.99
N THR A 104 20.36 7.42 -4.14
CA THR A 104 20.95 8.56 -4.85
C THR A 104 22.24 9.05 -4.17
N PHE A 105 22.27 9.01 -2.83
CA PHE A 105 23.48 9.34 -2.06
C PHE A 105 24.57 8.27 -2.23
N ALA A 106 24.22 6.99 -2.17
CA ALA A 106 25.16 5.88 -2.36
C ALA A 106 25.81 5.88 -3.75
N PHE A 107 25.04 6.16 -4.81
CA PHE A 107 25.58 6.32 -6.16
C PHE A 107 26.53 7.54 -6.25
N SER A 108 26.21 8.64 -5.57
CA SER A 108 27.05 9.84 -5.56
C SER A 108 28.38 9.62 -4.84
N ASP A 109 28.39 8.88 -3.73
CA ASP A 109 29.60 8.58 -2.97
C ASP A 109 30.52 7.56 -3.65
N GLU A 110 29.95 6.59 -4.39
CA GLU A 110 30.73 5.64 -5.19
C GLU A 110 31.50 6.35 -6.32
N VAL A 111 30.89 7.36 -6.95
CA VAL A 111 31.52 8.19 -7.98
C VAL A 111 32.58 9.10 -7.37
N LYS A 112 32.34 9.67 -6.18
CA LYS A 112 33.30 10.53 -5.45
C LYS A 112 34.56 9.76 -5.04
N CYS A 113 34.42 8.49 -4.64
CA CYS A 113 35.53 7.64 -4.23
C CYS A 113 36.41 7.19 -5.43
N LYS A 114 35.81 6.95 -6.60
CA LYS A 114 36.57 6.66 -7.84
C LYS A 114 37.38 7.86 -8.35
N ILE A 115 36.87 9.09 -8.21
CA ILE A 115 37.59 10.31 -8.65
C ILE A 115 38.79 10.62 -7.74
N LYS A 116 38.69 10.39 -6.42
CA LYS A 116 39.84 10.57 -5.50
C LYS A 116 40.98 9.57 -5.75
N LYS A 117 40.68 8.34 -6.18
CA LYS A 117 41.71 7.31 -6.44
C LYS A 117 42.57 7.59 -7.67
N GLN A 118 42.08 8.33 -8.66
CA GLN A 118 42.88 8.70 -9.84
C GLN A 118 43.78 9.93 -9.62
N LYS A 119 43.36 10.91 -8.82
CA LYS A 119 44.22 12.07 -8.48
C LYS A 119 45.45 11.68 -7.65
N SER A 120 45.37 10.65 -6.80
CA SER A 120 46.51 10.18 -6.02
C SER A 120 47.57 9.41 -6.82
N LYS A 121 47.26 8.97 -8.04
CA LYS A 121 48.27 8.35 -8.95
C LYS A 121 49.02 9.38 -9.80
N PHE A 122 48.50 10.59 -9.94
CA PHE A 122 49.12 11.64 -10.76
C PHE A 122 50.08 12.55 -9.98
N GLN A 123 50.10 12.50 -8.64
CA GLN A 123 51.05 13.27 -7.82
C GLN A 123 52.31 12.50 -7.40
N SER A 124 52.36 11.18 -7.59
CA SER A 124 53.57 10.38 -7.30
C SER A 124 54.60 10.35 -8.45
N PHE A 125 54.39 11.11 -9.53
CA PHE A 125 55.32 11.17 -10.68
C PHE A 125 56.19 12.44 -10.75
N PHE A 126 56.08 13.37 -9.79
CA PHE A 126 56.85 14.63 -9.80
C PHE A 126 57.75 14.86 -8.57
N ILE A 127 58.15 13.81 -7.86
CA ILE A 127 59.26 13.88 -6.91
C ILE A 127 60.21 12.73 -7.23
N ASN A 128 61.11 12.96 -8.19
CA ASN A 128 62.45 12.37 -8.31
C ASN A 128 63.02 12.76 -9.68
N VAL A 129 63.57 13.97 -9.77
CA VAL A 129 64.67 14.32 -10.67
C VAL A 129 65.68 15.10 -9.85
#